data_AF-A0A1G3FSU4-F1
#
_entry.id   AF-A0A1G3FSU4-F1
#
_cell.length_a   1.000
_cell.length_b   1.000
_cell.length_c   1.000
_cell.angle_alpha   90.00
_cell.angle_beta   90.00
_cell.angle_gamma   90.00
#
_symmetry.space_group_name_H-M   'P 1'
#
loop_
_entity.id
_entity.type
_entity.pdbx_description
1 polymer ?
#
loop_
_entity_poly.entity_id
_entity_poly.type
_entity_poly.pdbx_seq_one_letter_code
_entity_poly.pdbx_strand_id
1 'polypeptide(L)'
;MNRRLILAAPGLLAAPLIARASHADAEFLHHYRAWGQAKRDWYSLCDAPGHEYWDTPECQDANRREYAAFDAMMAIRARTMDGIAALAHVIWDASGPAFSRNWPGYDEEANCPENQPKIALWQSATGRDDHPPLFREK
;
A
#
# COMPACT_ATOMS: atom_id res chain seq x y z
N MET A 1 36.46 -1.03 54.15
CA MET A 1 36.28 -1.58 52.79
C MET A 1 34.82 -1.43 52.38
N ASN A 2 34.47 -0.40 51.59
CA ASN A 2 33.13 -0.23 51.02
C ASN A 2 33.26 -0.05 49.51
N ARG A 3 33.12 -1.14 48.75
CA ARG A 3 32.95 -1.10 47.30
C ARG A 3 31.45 -1.07 47.01
N ARG A 4 30.90 0.13 46.76
CA ARG A 4 29.58 0.29 46.13
C ARG A 4 29.75 0.02 44.63
N LEU A 5 29.15 -1.07 44.16
CA LEU A 5 28.92 -1.34 42.74
C LEU A 5 27.82 -0.41 42.25
N ILE A 6 28.16 0.54 41.38
CA ILE A 6 27.20 1.27 40.57
C ILE A 6 26.96 0.41 39.33
N LEU A 7 25.78 -0.23 39.23
CA LEU A 7 25.30 -0.78 37.97
C LEU A 7 24.98 0.41 37.04
N ALA A 8 25.81 0.60 36.00
CA ALA A 8 25.45 1.42 34.86
C ALA A 8 24.40 0.64 34.04
N ALA A 9 23.17 1.16 33.97
CA ALA A 9 22.14 0.63 33.09
C ALA A 9 22.41 1.09 31.65
N PRO A 10 22.70 0.19 30.68
CA PRO A 10 22.80 0.56 29.28
C PRO A 10 21.39 0.46 28.67
N GLY A 11 20.66 1.57 28.55
CA GLY A 11 19.26 1.49 28.10
C GLY A 11 18.68 2.67 27.34
N LEU A 12 19.41 3.77 27.11
CA LEU A 12 18.77 5.02 26.67
C LEU A 12 19.05 5.46 25.22
N LEU A 13 19.78 4.69 24.41
CA LEU A 13 20.14 5.12 23.06
C LEU A 13 19.25 4.57 21.93
N ALA A 14 18.29 3.67 22.22
CA ALA A 14 17.43 3.06 21.18
C ALA A 14 16.11 3.80 20.93
N ALA A 15 15.64 4.64 21.87
CA ALA A 15 14.34 5.30 21.80
C ALA A 15 14.11 6.22 20.57
N PRO A 16 15.06 7.07 20.13
CA PRO A 16 14.78 8.00 19.04
C PRO A 16 14.67 7.34 17.66
N LEU A 17 15.28 6.17 17.46
CA LEU A 17 15.23 5.45 16.17
C LEU A 17 13.90 4.73 15.95
N ILE A 18 13.33 4.13 17.00
CA ILE A 18 12.05 3.41 16.94
C ILE A 18 10.90 4.41 16.70
N ALA A 19 10.90 5.54 17.43
CA ALA A 19 9.86 6.57 17.29
C ALA A 19 9.84 7.21 15.88
N ARG A 20 11.02 7.44 15.28
CA ARG A 20 11.10 8.01 13.92
C ARG A 20 10.64 7.03 12.84
N ALA A 21 10.94 5.73 12.99
CA ALA A 21 10.42 4.70 12.10
C ALA A 21 8.89 4.66 12.17
N SER A 22 8.31 4.61 13.37
CA SER A 22 6.85 4.58 13.54
C SER A 22 6.12 5.78 12.95
N HIS A 23 6.74 6.97 12.98
CA HIS A 23 6.13 8.17 12.39
C HIS A 23 6.14 8.13 10.86
N ALA A 24 7.29 7.79 10.26
CA ALA A 24 7.41 7.70 8.81
C ALA A 24 6.48 6.61 8.23
N ASP A 25 6.37 5.46 8.90
CA ASP A 25 5.43 4.41 8.49
C ASP A 25 3.96 4.85 8.63
N ALA A 26 3.61 5.59 9.69
CA ALA A 26 2.26 6.13 9.85
C ALA A 26 1.90 7.15 8.74
N GLU A 27 2.85 8.00 8.36
CA GLU A 27 2.73 8.95 7.26
C GLU A 27 2.60 8.24 5.91
N PHE A 28 3.45 7.23 5.65
CA PHE A 28 3.34 6.37 4.48
C PHE A 28 1.94 5.74 4.37
N LEU A 29 1.45 5.13 5.45
CA LEU A 29 0.14 4.49 5.48
C LEU A 29 -1.02 5.49 5.35
N HIS A 30 -0.83 6.74 5.78
CA HIS A 30 -1.80 7.81 5.54
C HIS A 30 -1.93 8.11 4.04
N HIS A 31 -0.82 8.30 3.33
CA HIS A 31 -0.84 8.54 1.88
C HIS A 31 -1.33 7.32 1.10
N TYR A 32 -0.97 6.11 1.49
CA TYR A 32 -1.50 4.87 0.91
C TYR A 32 -3.03 4.78 1.00
N ARG A 33 -3.61 5.14 2.16
CA ARG A 33 -5.07 5.17 2.32
C ARG A 33 -5.73 6.22 1.43
N ALA A 34 -5.12 7.41 1.32
CA ALA A 34 -5.61 8.47 0.45
C ALA A 34 -5.57 8.07 -1.03
N TRP A 35 -4.46 7.45 -1.46
CA TRP A 35 -4.31 6.89 -2.81
C TRP A 35 -5.38 5.84 -3.11
N GLY A 36 -5.55 4.86 -2.22
CA GLY A 36 -6.57 3.81 -2.41
C GLY A 36 -8.01 4.34 -2.41
N GLN A 37 -8.30 5.41 -1.66
CA GLN A 37 -9.61 6.08 -1.74
C GLN A 37 -9.80 6.77 -3.09
N ALA A 38 -8.80 7.51 -3.58
CA ALA A 38 -8.86 8.16 -4.87
C ALA A 38 -9.06 7.15 -6.02
N LYS A 39 -8.39 6.00 -5.98
CA LYS A 39 -8.61 4.90 -6.94
C LYS A 39 -10.04 4.38 -6.93
N ARG A 40 -10.61 4.14 -5.74
CA ARG A 40 -12.01 3.70 -5.62
C ARG A 40 -12.98 4.74 -6.15
N ASP A 41 -12.75 6.01 -5.85
CA ASP A 41 -13.56 7.11 -6.39
C ASP A 41 -13.48 7.13 -7.91
N TRP A 42 -12.26 7.02 -8.47
CA TRP A 42 -12.04 7.00 -9.91
C TRP A 42 -12.77 5.83 -10.59
N TYR A 43 -12.61 4.59 -10.10
CA TYR A 43 -13.35 3.44 -10.65
C TYR A 43 -14.86 3.59 -10.52
N SER A 44 -15.35 4.15 -9.40
CA SER A 44 -16.78 4.42 -9.22
C SER A 44 -17.31 5.42 -10.24
N LEU A 45 -16.53 6.44 -10.59
CA LEU A 45 -16.87 7.41 -11.63
C LEU A 45 -16.83 6.77 -13.01
N CYS A 46 -15.78 6.00 -13.33
CA CYS A 46 -15.65 5.31 -14.62
C CYS A 46 -16.79 4.35 -14.93
N ASP A 47 -17.37 3.72 -13.90
CA ASP A 47 -18.51 2.83 -14.06
C ASP A 47 -19.87 3.58 -14.04
N ALA A 48 -19.88 4.89 -13.78
CA ALA A 48 -21.10 5.69 -13.73
C ALA A 48 -21.50 6.20 -15.12
N PRO A 49 -22.81 6.27 -15.44
CA PRO A 49 -23.29 6.90 -16.67
C PRO A 49 -22.81 8.35 -16.80
N GLY A 50 -22.47 8.79 -18.01
CA GLY A 50 -22.00 10.15 -18.31
C GLY A 50 -20.51 10.39 -18.05
N HIS A 51 -19.75 9.36 -17.69
CA HIS A 51 -18.31 9.41 -17.41
C HIS A 51 -17.50 8.50 -18.35
N GLU A 52 -18.07 8.10 -19.49
CA GLU A 52 -17.54 7.07 -20.38
C GLU A 52 -16.18 7.45 -21.02
N TYR A 53 -15.89 8.75 -21.09
CA TYR A 53 -14.64 9.28 -21.64
C TYR A 53 -13.60 9.66 -20.58
N TRP A 54 -13.94 9.52 -19.29
CA TRP A 54 -13.07 9.81 -18.15
C TRP A 54 -12.50 11.23 -18.12
N ASP A 55 -13.10 12.16 -18.85
CA ASP A 55 -12.65 13.55 -19.02
C ASP A 55 -13.46 14.56 -18.22
N THR A 56 -14.45 14.11 -17.46
CA THR A 56 -15.23 14.99 -16.59
C THR A 56 -14.35 15.60 -15.48
N PRO A 57 -14.69 16.78 -14.96
CA PRO A 57 -13.96 17.40 -13.86
C PRO A 57 -13.77 16.48 -12.64
N GLU A 58 -14.75 15.64 -12.35
CA GLU A 58 -14.74 14.68 -11.25
C GLU A 58 -13.72 13.57 -11.47
N CYS A 59 -13.66 12.99 -12.69
CA CYS A 59 -12.65 11.99 -13.05
C CYS A 59 -11.24 12.57 -12.98
N GLN A 60 -11.05 13.79 -13.51
CA GLN A 60 -9.76 14.49 -13.46
C GLN A 60 -9.34 14.83 -12.03
N ASP A 61 -10.28 15.21 -11.16
CA ASP A 61 -9.98 15.46 -9.76
C ASP A 61 -9.58 14.18 -9.00
N ALA A 62 -10.32 13.09 -9.18
CA ALA A 62 -9.96 11.79 -8.59
C ALA A 62 -8.56 11.35 -9.02
N ASN A 63 -8.25 11.48 -10.31
CA ASN A 63 -6.93 11.15 -10.86
C ASN A 63 -5.82 12.04 -10.27
N ARG A 64 -6.06 13.34 -10.13
CA ARG A 64 -5.11 14.27 -9.50
C ARG A 64 -4.86 13.91 -8.02
N ARG A 65 -5.91 13.55 -7.28
CA ARG A 65 -5.78 13.10 -5.87
C ARG A 65 -5.00 11.79 -5.78
N GLU A 66 -5.22 10.87 -6.71
CA GLU A 66 -4.47 9.63 -6.82
C GLU A 66 -2.97 9.91 -7.02
N TYR A 67 -2.60 10.67 -8.06
CA TYR A 67 -1.19 10.99 -8.33
C TYR A 67 -0.52 11.72 -7.17
N ALA A 68 -1.18 12.74 -6.60
CA ALA A 68 -0.61 13.48 -5.47
C ALA A 68 -0.36 12.58 -4.24
N ALA A 69 -1.28 11.67 -3.94
CA ALA A 69 -1.11 10.71 -2.85
C ALA A 69 -0.03 9.67 -3.16
N PHE A 70 0.06 9.21 -4.41
CA PHE A 70 1.11 8.30 -4.86
C PHE A 70 2.50 8.91 -4.74
N ASP A 71 2.70 10.13 -5.23
CA ASP A 71 3.98 10.84 -5.17
C ASP A 71 4.42 11.07 -3.72
N ALA A 72 3.49 11.51 -2.87
CA ALA A 72 3.76 11.70 -1.44
C ALA A 72 4.09 10.36 -0.74
N MET A 73 3.38 9.28 -1.07
CA MET A 73 3.66 7.94 -0.56
C MET A 73 5.05 7.45 -0.98
N MET A 74 5.43 7.60 -2.25
CA MET A 74 6.72 7.14 -2.79
C MET A 74 7.93 7.94 -2.31
N ALA A 75 7.72 9.17 -1.83
CA ALA A 75 8.76 9.95 -1.15
C ALA A 75 9.16 9.36 0.22
N ILE A 76 8.36 8.46 0.78
CA ILE A 76 8.55 7.88 2.11
C ILE A 76 8.94 6.40 1.99
N ARG A 77 10.05 6.03 2.63
CA ARG A 77 10.48 4.63 2.67
C ARG A 77 9.71 3.87 3.75
N ALA A 78 8.88 2.91 3.33
CA ALA A 78 8.27 1.92 4.22
C ALA A 78 9.35 1.08 4.95
N ARG A 79 9.15 0.84 6.24
CA ARG A 79 10.06 0.07 7.11
C ARG A 79 9.35 -0.98 7.97
N THR A 80 8.03 -0.94 8.01
CA THR A 80 7.17 -1.91 8.72
C THR A 80 6.58 -2.95 7.77
N MET A 81 6.12 -4.08 8.31
CA MET A 81 5.41 -5.09 7.53
C MET A 81 4.11 -4.52 6.93
N ASP A 82 3.38 -3.67 7.66
CA ASP A 82 2.20 -2.98 7.12
C ASP A 82 2.56 -2.11 5.91
N GLY A 83 3.68 -1.38 5.98
CA GLY A 83 4.18 -0.60 4.84
C GLY A 83 4.60 -1.48 3.67
N ILE A 84 5.23 -2.63 3.92
CA ILE A 84 5.59 -3.60 2.88
C ILE A 84 4.35 -4.21 2.23
N ALA A 85 3.32 -4.55 3.02
CA ALA A 85 2.04 -5.05 2.51
C ALA A 85 1.37 -4.01 1.60
N ALA A 86 1.37 -2.74 2.01
CA ALA A 86 0.86 -1.65 1.20
C ALA A 86 1.66 -1.45 -0.10
N LEU A 87 3.00 -1.53 -0.07
CA LEU A 87 3.82 -1.52 -1.30
C LEU A 87 3.52 -2.71 -2.22
N ALA A 88 3.36 -3.91 -1.66
CA ALA A 88 2.99 -5.09 -2.44
C ALA A 88 1.64 -4.90 -3.13
N HIS A 89 0.66 -4.30 -2.44
CA HIS A 89 -0.63 -3.95 -3.03
C HIS A 89 -0.51 -2.88 -4.12
N VAL A 90 0.33 -1.86 -3.96
CA VAL A 90 0.58 -0.86 -5.00
C VAL A 90 1.15 -1.50 -6.27
N ILE A 91 2.13 -2.40 -6.13
CA ILE A 91 2.73 -3.11 -7.27
C ILE A 91 1.70 -4.04 -7.93
N TRP A 92 0.89 -4.72 -7.12
CA TRP A 92 -0.20 -5.57 -7.59
C TRP A 92 -1.24 -4.78 -8.37
N ASP A 93 -1.65 -3.63 -7.89
CA ASP A 93 -2.62 -2.78 -8.59
C ASP A 93 -2.06 -2.22 -9.91
N ALA A 94 -0.77 -1.87 -9.96
CA ALA A 94 -0.14 -1.31 -11.16
C ALA A 94 0.17 -2.33 -12.26
N SER A 95 0.36 -3.60 -11.90
CA SER A 95 0.92 -4.60 -12.83
C SER A 95 0.43 -6.03 -12.59
N GLY A 96 -0.60 -6.19 -11.77
CA GLY A 96 -1.28 -7.45 -11.54
C GLY A 96 -2.31 -7.75 -12.64
N PRO A 97 -3.29 -8.60 -12.35
CA PRO A 97 -4.34 -8.95 -13.29
C PRO A 97 -5.13 -7.72 -13.76
N ALA A 98 -5.38 -7.66 -15.07
CA ALA A 98 -6.22 -6.64 -15.68
C ALA A 98 -7.71 -6.98 -15.53
N PHE A 99 -8.03 -8.28 -15.44
CA PHE A 99 -9.40 -8.74 -15.20
C PHE A 99 -9.83 -8.48 -13.76
N SER A 100 -11.13 -8.24 -13.57
CA SER A 100 -11.71 -8.31 -12.22
C SER A 100 -11.68 -9.76 -11.73
N ARG A 101 -11.77 -9.95 -10.40
CA ARG A 101 -11.79 -11.28 -9.78
C ARG A 101 -12.84 -12.25 -10.36
N ASN A 102 -13.99 -11.74 -10.83
CA ASN A 102 -15.10 -12.58 -11.31
C ASN A 102 -15.02 -12.92 -12.80
N TRP A 103 -14.03 -12.38 -13.52
CA TRP A 103 -13.93 -12.56 -14.97
C TRP A 103 -13.09 -13.80 -15.33
N PRO A 104 -13.50 -14.57 -16.36
CA PRO A 104 -12.67 -15.64 -16.90
C PRO A 104 -11.30 -15.11 -17.30
N GLY A 105 -10.23 -15.79 -16.86
CA GLY A 105 -8.85 -15.35 -17.09
C GLY A 105 -8.20 -14.65 -15.90
N TYR A 106 -8.97 -14.21 -14.89
CA TYR A 106 -8.40 -13.62 -13.68
C TYR A 106 -7.42 -14.57 -12.98
N ASP A 107 -7.83 -15.81 -12.72
CA ASP A 107 -6.97 -16.77 -12.02
C ASP A 107 -5.73 -17.12 -12.85
N GLU A 108 -5.82 -17.12 -14.18
CA GLU A 108 -4.67 -17.34 -15.06
C GLU A 108 -3.68 -16.18 -14.93
N GLU A 109 -4.14 -14.94 -15.07
CA GLU A 109 -3.29 -13.75 -14.92
C GLU A 109 -2.72 -13.61 -13.50
N ALA A 110 -3.54 -13.85 -12.47
CA ALA A 110 -3.12 -13.78 -11.07
C ALA A 110 -2.00 -14.78 -10.77
N ASN A 111 -2.01 -15.93 -11.46
CA ASN A 111 -1.01 -16.97 -11.30
C ASN A 111 0.20 -16.83 -12.24
N CYS A 112 0.24 -15.83 -13.13
CA CYS A 112 1.39 -15.61 -13.99
C CYS A 112 2.70 -15.45 -13.17
N PRO A 113 3.85 -15.94 -13.67
CA PRO A 113 5.11 -15.92 -12.93
C PRO A 113 5.53 -14.54 -12.41
N GLU A 114 5.23 -13.47 -13.14
CA GLU A 114 5.51 -12.08 -12.76
C GLU A 114 4.71 -11.60 -11.54
N ASN A 115 3.60 -12.26 -11.23
CA ASN A 115 2.73 -11.92 -10.12
C ASN A 115 3.09 -12.68 -8.83
N GLN A 116 3.76 -13.82 -8.94
CA GLN A 116 4.15 -14.66 -7.80
C GLN A 116 5.00 -13.92 -6.75
N PRO A 117 6.01 -13.10 -7.11
CA PRO A 117 6.76 -12.34 -6.11
C PRO A 117 5.92 -11.30 -5.36
N LYS A 118 4.94 -10.70 -6.04
CA LYS A 118 4.04 -9.69 -5.44
C LYS A 118 3.12 -10.33 -4.40
N ILE A 119 2.56 -11.49 -4.74
CA ILE A 119 1.76 -12.32 -3.84
C ILE A 119 2.61 -12.78 -2.65
N ALA A 120 3.81 -13.32 -2.89
CA ALA A 120 4.67 -13.77 -1.81
C ALA A 120 5.05 -12.64 -0.82
N LEU A 121 5.31 -11.42 -1.32
CA LEU A 121 5.55 -10.24 -0.48
C LEU A 121 4.32 -9.89 0.36
N TRP A 122 3.13 -9.89 -0.25
CA TRP A 122 1.87 -9.64 0.45
C TRP A 122 1.60 -10.65 1.56
N GLN A 123 1.68 -11.94 1.23
CA GLN A 123 1.42 -13.03 2.16
C GLN A 123 2.43 -13.01 3.32
N SER A 124 3.72 -12.79 3.01
CA SER A 124 4.77 -12.66 4.03
C SER A 124 4.53 -11.45 4.94
N ALA A 125 4.00 -10.35 4.40
CA ALA A 125 3.78 -9.13 5.16
C ALA A 125 2.50 -9.11 5.99
N THR A 126 1.46 -9.78 5.52
CA THR A 126 0.14 -9.78 6.16
C THR A 126 -0.15 -11.04 6.96
N GLY A 127 0.56 -12.15 6.70
CA GLY A 127 0.24 -13.48 7.21
C GLY A 127 -1.04 -14.07 6.62
N ARG A 128 -1.56 -13.51 5.53
CA ARG A 128 -2.74 -14.01 4.81
C ARG A 128 -2.30 -14.92 3.68
N ASP A 129 -3.15 -15.87 3.30
CA ASP A 129 -2.92 -16.79 2.18
C ASP A 129 -3.61 -16.34 0.88
N ASP A 130 -4.12 -15.11 0.83
CA ASP A 130 -4.73 -14.52 -0.36
C ASP A 130 -3.75 -13.64 -1.14
N HIS A 131 -4.20 -13.13 -2.29
CA HIS A 131 -3.51 -12.07 -3.01
C HIS A 131 -4.02 -10.70 -2.54
N PRO A 132 -3.29 -9.59 -2.83
CA PRO A 132 -3.80 -8.26 -2.54
C PRO A 132 -5.19 -8.03 -3.17
N PRO A 133 -6.08 -7.28 -2.49
CA PRO A 133 -7.38 -6.96 -3.07
C PRO A 133 -7.23 -6.10 -4.34
N LEU A 134 -8.28 -6.03 -5.16
CA LEU A 134 -8.36 -5.06 -6.24
C LEU A 134 -9.20 -3.87 -5.76
N PHE A 135 -8.91 -2.65 -6.25
CA PHE A 135 -9.81 -1.51 -5.99
C PHE A 135 -11.10 -1.56 -6.82
N ARG A 136 -11.11 -2.32 -7.92
CA ARG A 136 -12.28 -2.56 -8.75
C ARG A 136 -12.86 -3.95 -8.45
N GLU A 137 -13.99 -3.99 -7.76
CA GLU A 137 -14.62 -5.26 -7.30
C GLU A 137 -15.76 -5.78 -8.20
N LYS A 138 -15.95 -5.23 -9.41
CA LYS A 138 -17.03 -5.67 -10.32
C LYS A 138 -16.54 -6.70 -11.33
#